data_AF-A0A5C7PZ18-F1
#
_entry.id   AF-A0A5C7PZ18-F1
#
_cell.length_a   1.000
_cell.length_b   1.000
_cell.length_c   1.000
_cell.angle_alpha   90.00
_cell.angle_beta   90.00
_cell.angle_gamma   90.00
#
_symmetry.space_group_name_H-M   'P 1'
#
loop_
_entity.id
_entity.type
_entity.pdbx_description
1 polymer ?
#
loop_
_entity_poly.entity_id
_entity_poly.type
_entity_poly.pdbx_seq_one_letter_code
_entity_poly.pdbx_strand_id
1 'polypeptide(L)'
;MGRVPVLPGADDVRRCSGRRVILLMIRRWVAVLALAVSAQAVGDVSIPRAAHRHRADLEQYARRYFGPEAQVSRLAAQVHQESAWNEAARSPVGAENITQFMPSTRKWIIQKYPTELGGVDYRSGKWALHAQAIYMRDLMSQVRIADTDCDRWAFALRGYNGGLGYIHTEQKRAERPGNAESVAVQCYRSAAACRENREYPIRIMQRIEPAYIQAGWGGSLCK
;
A
#
# COMPACT_ATOMS: atom_id res chain seq x y z
N MET A 1 59.75 0.13 -60.85
CA MET A 1 58.53 0.92 -61.12
C MET A 1 57.49 0.64 -60.03
N GLY A 2 57.06 1.68 -59.31
CA GLY A 2 55.73 1.78 -58.69
C GLY A 2 55.45 1.08 -57.36
N ARG A 3 55.79 1.72 -56.22
CA ARG A 3 54.99 1.65 -54.97
C ARG A 3 53.99 2.80 -55.01
N VAL A 4 52.69 2.56 -54.85
CA VAL A 4 51.72 3.44 -54.14
C VAL A 4 50.42 2.64 -53.88
N PRO A 5 49.51 3.06 -52.98
CA PRO A 5 49.05 2.24 -51.86
C PRO A 5 47.56 1.93 -51.91
N VAL A 6 47.06 1.06 -51.02
CA VAL A 6 45.65 1.09 -50.64
C VAL A 6 45.59 1.51 -49.18
N LEU A 7 45.15 2.76 -48.98
CA LEU A 7 44.83 3.37 -47.70
C LEU A 7 43.57 2.71 -47.10
N PRO A 8 43.40 2.76 -45.77
CA PRO A 8 42.26 2.15 -45.08
C PRO A 8 40.97 2.92 -45.41
N GLY A 9 39.89 2.16 -45.64
CA GLY A 9 38.55 2.70 -45.82
C GLY A 9 38.11 3.45 -44.55
N ALA A 10 37.79 4.72 -44.74
CA ALA A 10 37.10 5.56 -43.78
C ALA A 10 35.63 5.15 -43.64
N ASP A 11 35.12 5.33 -42.42
CA ASP A 11 33.75 5.67 -42.07
C ASP A 11 32.59 4.82 -42.61
N ASP A 12 32.05 3.96 -41.75
CA ASP A 12 30.60 3.90 -41.59
C ASP A 12 30.19 3.81 -40.12
N VAL A 13 30.20 4.98 -39.48
CA VAL A 13 29.24 5.29 -38.43
C VAL A 13 27.89 5.49 -39.11
N ARG A 14 26.97 4.53 -38.98
CA ARG A 14 25.53 4.84 -38.81
C ARG A 14 24.64 3.64 -38.48
N ARG A 15 23.80 3.90 -37.47
CA ARG A 15 22.40 3.45 -37.28
C ARG A 15 22.15 2.06 -36.69
N CYS A 16 22.22 2.01 -35.36
CA CYS A 16 21.15 1.38 -34.58
C CYS A 16 19.95 2.34 -34.52
N SER A 17 18.84 1.97 -35.17
CA SER A 17 17.56 2.67 -35.10
C SER A 17 16.45 1.71 -34.68
N GLY A 18 16.00 1.87 -33.43
CA GLY A 18 14.58 2.01 -33.14
C GLY A 18 13.78 0.74 -32.80
N ARG A 19 13.55 0.53 -31.50
CA ARG A 19 12.20 0.67 -30.94
C ARG A 19 12.25 0.96 -29.44
N ARG A 20 11.67 2.10 -29.10
CA ARG A 20 11.50 2.64 -27.75
C ARG A 20 10.54 1.74 -26.97
N VAL A 21 10.97 1.21 -25.83
CA VAL A 21 10.09 1.04 -24.67
C VAL A 21 10.68 1.92 -23.58
N ILE A 22 9.87 2.84 -23.10
CA ILE A 22 10.22 3.93 -22.19
C ILE A 22 10.71 3.34 -20.87
N LEU A 23 12.02 3.28 -20.71
CA LEU A 23 12.67 3.08 -19.41
C LEU A 23 12.76 4.47 -18.76
N LEU A 24 11.71 4.90 -18.04
CA LEU A 24 11.78 6.12 -17.23
C LEU A 24 11.48 5.82 -15.76
N MET A 25 12.43 6.29 -14.94
CA MET A 25 12.39 6.49 -13.48
C MET A 25 12.89 5.33 -12.61
N ILE A 26 14.16 4.95 -12.80
CA ILE A 26 15.00 4.46 -11.70
C ILE A 26 15.81 5.65 -11.18
N ARG A 27 15.41 6.17 -10.01
CA ARG A 27 16.26 6.78 -8.94
C ARG A 27 15.44 7.72 -8.04
N ARG A 28 15.13 7.28 -6.82
CA ARG A 28 15.83 7.73 -5.59
C ARG A 28 15.23 7.07 -4.36
N TRP A 29 16.13 6.61 -3.51
CA TRP A 29 15.86 5.94 -2.24
C TRP A 29 15.36 6.92 -1.19
N VAL A 30 14.30 6.50 -0.50
CA VAL A 30 14.05 6.56 0.95
C VAL A 30 14.69 7.73 1.72
N ALA A 31 13.87 8.71 2.09
CA ALA A 31 13.99 9.39 3.38
C ALA A 31 12.88 8.84 4.28
N VAL A 32 13.20 7.83 5.08
CA VAL A 32 12.42 7.46 6.26
C VAL A 32 12.60 8.62 7.24
N LEU A 33 11.50 9.28 7.59
CA LEU A 33 11.51 10.10 8.80
C LEU A 33 11.65 9.11 9.96
N ALA A 34 12.89 8.94 10.43
CA ALA A 34 13.16 8.24 11.68
C ALA A 34 12.62 9.10 12.83
N LEU A 35 11.33 8.95 13.12
CA LEU A 35 10.85 9.18 14.47
C LEU A 35 11.60 8.18 15.35
N ALA A 36 12.29 8.70 16.36
CA ALA A 36 13.01 7.92 17.36
C ALA A 36 12.16 6.72 17.78
N VAL A 37 12.63 5.51 17.47
CA VAL A 37 12.07 4.29 18.07
C VAL A 37 12.64 4.23 19.48
N SER A 38 12.02 4.98 20.39
CA SER A 38 11.98 4.57 21.78
C SER A 38 11.35 3.19 21.79
N ALA A 39 11.97 2.23 22.48
CA ALA A 39 11.28 1.01 22.88
C ALA A 39 10.08 1.45 23.73
N GLN A 40 8.94 1.68 23.09
CA GLN A 40 7.73 1.93 23.83
C GLN A 40 7.40 0.61 24.50
N ALA A 41 7.35 0.62 25.83
CA ALA A 41 6.48 -0.27 26.56
C ALA A 41 5.13 -0.34 25.82
N VAL A 42 4.44 -1.48 25.87
CA VAL A 42 3.11 -1.64 25.27
C VAL A 42 2.16 -0.64 25.94
N GLY A 43 2.19 0.60 25.46
CA GLY A 43 1.33 1.68 25.85
C GLY A 43 0.02 1.52 25.11
N ASP A 44 -1.07 1.79 25.81
CA ASP A 44 -2.40 1.75 25.24
C ASP A 44 -2.45 2.65 24.00
N VAL A 45 -2.84 2.10 22.85
CA VAL A 45 -2.92 2.90 21.61
C VAL A 45 -4.04 3.91 21.77
N SER A 46 -3.68 5.19 21.90
CA SER A 46 -4.65 6.28 22.03
C SER A 46 -5.33 6.57 20.69
N ILE A 47 -6.65 6.40 20.63
CA ILE A 47 -7.46 6.72 19.45
C ILE A 47 -7.59 8.26 19.35
N PRO A 48 -7.11 8.90 18.27
CA PRO A 48 -7.25 10.34 18.12
C PRO A 48 -8.71 10.76 18.09
N ARG A 49 -9.05 11.87 18.76
CA ARG A 49 -10.43 12.41 18.79
C ARG A 49 -10.99 12.65 17.38
N ALA A 50 -10.13 12.99 16.43
CA ALA A 50 -10.49 13.15 15.02
C ALA A 50 -11.11 11.89 14.39
N ALA A 51 -10.73 10.69 14.85
CA ALA A 51 -11.30 9.44 14.35
C ALA A 51 -12.82 9.39 14.51
N HIS A 52 -13.34 9.85 15.65
CA HIS A 52 -14.78 9.78 15.93
C HIS A 52 -15.63 10.60 14.94
N ARG A 53 -15.09 11.68 14.35
CA ARG A 53 -15.80 12.46 13.32
C ARG A 53 -16.07 11.65 12.05
N HIS A 54 -15.22 10.67 11.78
CA HIS A 54 -15.23 9.85 10.57
C HIS A 54 -15.83 8.46 10.77
N ARG A 55 -16.20 8.11 12.01
CA ARG A 55 -16.66 6.76 12.36
C ARG A 55 -17.86 6.32 11.54
N ALA A 56 -18.89 7.16 11.44
CA ALA A 56 -20.11 6.83 10.71
C ALA A 56 -19.86 6.62 9.21
N ASP A 57 -19.04 7.47 8.58
CA ASP A 57 -18.64 7.30 7.18
C ASP A 57 -17.86 5.99 7.00
N LEU A 58 -16.88 5.71 7.86
CA LEU A 58 -16.08 4.48 7.76
C LEU A 58 -16.96 3.24 7.95
N GLU A 59 -17.85 3.22 8.93
CA GLU A 59 -18.81 2.13 9.15
C GLU A 59 -19.71 1.91 7.92
N GLN A 60 -20.21 2.99 7.32
CA GLN A 60 -21.04 2.92 6.11
C GLN A 60 -20.27 2.29 4.95
N TYR A 61 -19.07 2.78 4.65
CA TYR A 61 -18.29 2.27 3.52
C TYR A 61 -17.75 0.87 3.77
N ALA A 62 -17.32 0.57 4.99
CA ALA A 62 -16.92 -0.78 5.37
C ALA A 62 -18.07 -1.78 5.13
N ARG A 63 -19.27 -1.49 5.63
CA ARG A 63 -20.44 -2.36 5.43
C ARG A 63 -20.85 -2.46 3.96
N ARG A 64 -20.74 -1.38 3.19
CA ARG A 64 -21.02 -1.37 1.74
C ARG A 64 -20.17 -2.38 0.97
N TYR A 65 -18.89 -2.52 1.30
CA TYR A 65 -17.95 -3.35 0.53
C TYR A 65 -17.65 -4.72 1.14
N PHE A 66 -17.80 -4.87 2.46
CA PHE A 66 -17.48 -6.09 3.20
C PHE A 66 -18.71 -6.77 3.81
N GLY A 67 -19.88 -6.13 3.79
CA GLY A 67 -21.11 -6.65 4.38
C GLY A 67 -21.23 -6.37 5.89
N PRO A 68 -22.23 -6.97 6.56
CA PRO A 68 -22.52 -6.72 7.97
C PRO A 68 -21.33 -7.04 8.91
N GLU A 69 -20.55 -8.07 8.58
CA GLU A 69 -19.38 -8.53 9.35
C GLU A 69 -18.08 -7.78 9.00
N ALA A 70 -18.21 -6.53 8.50
CA ALA A 70 -17.05 -5.73 8.11
C ALA A 70 -16.09 -5.50 9.29
N GLN A 71 -14.80 -5.65 9.03
CA GLN A 71 -13.73 -5.43 10.00
C GLN A 71 -13.42 -3.93 10.12
N VAL A 72 -14.40 -3.17 10.63
CA VAL A 72 -14.33 -1.70 10.75
C VAL A 72 -13.14 -1.28 11.61
N SER A 73 -12.87 -1.98 12.72
CA SER A 73 -11.68 -1.78 13.57
C SER A 73 -10.37 -1.86 12.79
N ARG A 74 -10.25 -2.81 11.86
CA ARG A 74 -9.05 -3.01 11.03
C ARG A 74 -8.85 -1.88 10.04
N LEU A 75 -9.92 -1.44 9.38
CA LEU A 75 -9.87 -0.30 8.46
C LEU A 75 -9.54 0.99 9.22
N ALA A 76 -10.11 1.17 10.41
CA ALA A 76 -9.84 2.31 11.28
C ALA A 76 -8.37 2.31 11.76
N ALA A 77 -7.85 1.15 12.13
CA ALA A 77 -6.44 0.95 12.48
C ALA A 77 -5.50 1.26 11.32
N GLN A 78 -5.90 0.94 10.08
CA GLN A 78 -5.16 1.34 8.90
C GLN A 78 -5.13 2.86 8.72
N VAL A 79 -6.28 3.56 8.84
CA VAL A 79 -6.30 5.04 8.78
C VAL A 79 -5.42 5.67 9.86
N HIS A 80 -5.45 5.09 11.06
CA HIS A 80 -4.57 5.49 12.15
C HIS A 80 -3.10 5.32 11.74
N GLN A 81 -2.71 4.17 11.21
CA GLN A 81 -1.33 3.91 10.78
C GLN A 81 -0.88 4.87 9.66
N GLU A 82 -1.77 5.28 8.76
CA GLU A 82 -1.44 6.17 7.65
C GLU A 82 -1.23 7.63 8.09
N SER A 83 -2.05 8.13 9.01
CA SER A 83 -2.09 9.58 9.27
C SER A 83 -2.41 9.99 10.71
N ALA A 84 -2.66 9.04 11.61
CA ALA A 84 -3.30 9.30 12.89
C ALA A 84 -4.58 10.15 12.76
N TRP A 85 -5.36 9.93 11.69
CA TRP A 85 -6.58 10.68 11.35
C TRP A 85 -6.36 12.17 11.08
N ASN A 86 -5.15 12.56 10.67
CA ASN A 86 -4.85 13.94 10.27
C ASN A 86 -5.25 14.20 8.81
N GLU A 87 -6.35 14.91 8.60
CA GLU A 87 -6.87 15.28 7.27
C GLU A 87 -5.88 16.15 6.45
N ALA A 88 -5.00 16.88 7.14
CA ALA A 88 -3.96 17.70 6.52
C ALA A 88 -2.65 16.92 6.26
N ALA A 89 -2.60 15.61 6.54
CA ALA A 89 -1.40 14.82 6.37
C ALA A 89 -0.90 14.86 4.92
N ARG A 90 0.38 15.18 4.76
CA ARG A 90 1.11 15.22 3.49
C ARG A 90 2.48 14.59 3.69
N SER A 91 2.80 13.54 2.94
CA SER A 91 4.13 12.95 2.99
C SER A 91 5.10 13.70 2.06
N PRO A 92 6.43 13.60 2.30
CA PRO A 92 7.45 14.16 1.41
C PRO A 92 7.37 13.63 -0.03
N VAL A 93 6.77 12.45 -0.23
CA VAL A 93 6.60 11.82 -1.55
C VAL A 93 5.23 12.11 -2.18
N GLY A 94 4.41 12.93 -1.52
CA GLY A 94 3.15 13.45 -2.08
C GLY A 94 1.92 12.62 -1.75
N ALA A 95 1.98 11.68 -0.80
CA ALA A 95 0.78 11.05 -0.27
C ALA A 95 -0.03 12.07 0.55
N GLU A 96 -1.37 12.03 0.45
CA GLU A 96 -2.26 13.07 1.00
C GLU A 96 -3.43 12.45 1.76
N ASN A 97 -4.02 13.26 2.65
CA ASN A 97 -5.23 12.95 3.43
C ASN A 97 -5.03 11.80 4.45
N ILE A 98 -6.10 11.41 5.14
CA ILE A 98 -6.09 10.44 6.23
C ILE A 98 -5.68 9.03 5.81
N THR A 99 -5.78 8.71 4.51
CA THR A 99 -5.47 7.38 3.95
C THR A 99 -4.18 7.36 3.12
N GLN A 100 -3.48 8.50 3.01
CA GLN A 100 -2.18 8.63 2.35
C GLN A 100 -2.12 8.01 0.94
N PHE A 101 -3.17 8.18 0.14
CA PHE A 101 -3.12 7.79 -1.27
C PHE A 101 -2.07 8.63 -2.01
N MET A 102 -1.16 7.95 -2.73
CA MET A 102 -0.29 8.59 -3.70
C MET A 102 -1.12 9.20 -4.86
N PRO A 103 -0.68 10.30 -5.50
CA PRO A 103 -1.44 10.93 -6.58
C PRO A 103 -1.71 9.99 -7.77
N SER A 104 -0.76 9.11 -8.10
CA SER A 104 -0.92 8.09 -9.14
C SER A 104 -1.98 7.05 -8.77
N THR A 105 -1.95 6.54 -7.53
CA THR A 105 -2.95 5.59 -7.01
C THR A 105 -4.33 6.21 -6.96
N ARG A 106 -4.44 7.47 -6.50
CA ARG A 106 -5.68 8.25 -6.55
C ARG A 106 -6.23 8.36 -7.97
N LYS A 107 -5.40 8.74 -8.94
CA LYS A 107 -5.82 8.84 -10.34
C LYS A 107 -6.33 7.49 -10.85
N TRP A 108 -5.58 6.42 -10.60
CA TRP A 108 -5.94 5.07 -11.00
C TRP A 108 -7.27 4.61 -10.38
N ILE A 109 -7.47 4.81 -9.08
CA ILE A 109 -8.67 4.30 -8.40
C ILE A 109 -9.93 5.06 -8.82
N ILE A 110 -9.83 6.36 -9.09
CA ILE A 110 -10.94 7.14 -9.67
C ILE A 110 -11.28 6.63 -11.08
N GLN A 111 -10.28 6.32 -11.89
CA GLN A 111 -10.50 5.75 -13.22
C GLN A 111 -11.11 4.35 -13.17
N LYS A 112 -10.74 3.55 -12.16
CA LYS A 112 -11.26 2.19 -11.97
C LYS A 112 -12.70 2.18 -11.43
N TYR A 113 -13.03 3.12 -10.54
CA TYR A 113 -14.34 3.22 -9.89
C TYR A 113 -14.94 4.62 -10.07
N PRO A 114 -15.23 5.04 -11.32
CA PRO A 114 -15.66 6.40 -11.62
C PRO A 114 -17.05 6.70 -11.06
N THR A 115 -17.91 5.69 -10.93
CA THR A 115 -19.25 5.85 -10.34
C THR A 115 -19.18 6.11 -8.84
N GLU A 116 -18.26 5.45 -8.14
CA GLU A 116 -18.11 5.57 -6.70
C GLU A 116 -17.28 6.77 -6.27
N LEU A 117 -16.21 7.07 -7.02
CA LEU A 117 -15.16 8.00 -6.60
C LEU A 117 -15.00 9.20 -7.56
N GLY A 118 -15.63 9.18 -8.73
CA GLY A 118 -15.58 10.27 -9.70
C GLY A 118 -16.48 11.44 -9.33
N GLY A 119 -16.05 12.67 -9.67
CA GLY A 119 -16.84 13.88 -9.44
C GLY A 119 -16.98 14.33 -7.98
N VAL A 120 -16.35 13.62 -7.04
CA VAL A 120 -16.32 13.94 -5.62
C VAL A 120 -14.98 14.57 -5.25
N ASP A 121 -14.96 15.48 -4.28
CA ASP A 121 -13.72 16.08 -3.80
C ASP A 121 -12.81 15.04 -3.12
N TYR A 122 -11.73 14.69 -3.81
CA TYR A 122 -10.73 13.73 -3.32
C TYR A 122 -9.95 14.22 -2.09
N ARG A 123 -10.06 15.51 -1.75
CA ARG A 123 -9.44 16.08 -0.55
C ARG A 123 -10.33 15.95 0.69
N SER A 124 -11.55 15.46 0.56
CA SER A 124 -12.42 15.20 1.70
C SER A 124 -12.07 13.89 2.42
N GLY A 125 -12.15 13.88 3.75
CA GLY A 125 -11.99 12.65 4.52
C GLY A 125 -13.01 11.57 4.14
N LYS A 126 -14.25 11.97 3.82
CA LYS A 126 -15.29 11.06 3.35
C LYS A 126 -14.88 10.31 2.07
N TRP A 127 -14.37 11.04 1.07
CA TRP A 127 -13.84 10.41 -0.13
C TRP A 127 -12.68 9.46 0.18
N ALA A 128 -11.77 9.88 1.07
CA ALA A 128 -10.61 9.07 1.44
C ALA A 128 -11.00 7.72 2.06
N LEU A 129 -12.00 7.70 2.94
CA LEU A 129 -12.53 6.47 3.57
C LEU A 129 -13.26 5.60 2.57
N HIS A 130 -14.05 6.21 1.68
CA HIS A 130 -14.71 5.49 0.59
C HIS A 130 -13.67 4.80 -0.31
N ALA A 131 -12.65 5.55 -0.73
CA ALA A 131 -11.55 5.05 -1.55
C ALA A 131 -10.74 3.95 -0.85
N GLN A 132 -10.46 4.09 0.45
CA GLN A 132 -9.79 3.04 1.22
C GLN A 132 -10.62 1.75 1.26
N ALA A 133 -11.90 1.83 1.59
CA ALA A 133 -12.75 0.65 1.74
C ALA A 133 -12.87 -0.12 0.42
N ILE A 134 -13.12 0.58 -0.70
CA ILE A 134 -13.19 -0.08 -2.02
C ILE A 134 -11.82 -0.60 -2.46
N TYR A 135 -10.72 0.11 -2.16
CA TYR A 135 -9.38 -0.37 -2.52
C TYR A 135 -8.98 -1.61 -1.74
N MET A 136 -9.21 -1.64 -0.43
CA MET A 136 -8.94 -2.83 0.39
C MET A 136 -9.78 -4.02 -0.09
N ARG A 137 -11.06 -3.79 -0.45
CA ARG A 137 -11.90 -4.85 -1.03
C ARG A 137 -11.36 -5.35 -2.36
N ASP A 138 -10.92 -4.45 -3.23
CA ASP A 138 -10.31 -4.78 -4.52
C ASP A 138 -9.03 -5.60 -4.35
N LEU A 139 -8.14 -5.19 -3.45
CA LEU A 139 -6.91 -5.90 -3.12
C LEU A 139 -7.22 -7.30 -2.58
N MET A 140 -8.12 -7.42 -1.61
CA MET A 140 -8.53 -8.72 -1.06
C MET A 140 -9.14 -9.65 -2.12
N SER A 141 -9.91 -9.11 -3.08
CA SER A 141 -10.50 -9.91 -4.16
C SER A 141 -9.47 -10.50 -5.14
N GLN A 142 -8.29 -9.87 -5.20
CA GLN A 142 -7.18 -10.31 -6.05
C GLN A 142 -6.26 -11.31 -5.34
N VAL A 143 -6.31 -11.41 -4.00
CA VAL A 143 -5.58 -12.42 -3.22
C VAL A 143 -6.28 -13.78 -3.37
N ARG A 144 -5.79 -14.57 -4.33
CA ARG A 144 -6.35 -15.90 -4.66
C ARG A 144 -5.89 -17.02 -3.74
N ILE A 145 -4.70 -16.89 -3.15
CA ILE A 145 -4.08 -17.89 -2.28
C ILE A 145 -3.88 -17.26 -0.90
N ALA A 146 -4.50 -17.83 0.12
CA ALA A 146 -4.37 -17.47 1.53
C ALA A 146 -4.81 -18.67 2.38
N ASP A 147 -4.06 -19.01 3.43
CA ASP A 147 -4.39 -20.12 4.34
C ASP A 147 -5.58 -19.74 5.24
N THR A 148 -5.65 -18.47 5.65
CA THR A 148 -6.72 -17.91 6.48
C THR A 148 -7.22 -16.56 5.95
N ASP A 149 -8.35 -16.06 6.47
CA ASP A 149 -8.78 -14.69 6.16
C ASP A 149 -7.80 -13.65 6.74
N CYS A 150 -7.11 -13.98 7.84
CA CYS A 150 -6.06 -13.14 8.40
C CYS A 150 -4.84 -13.04 7.48
N ASP A 151 -4.44 -14.14 6.85
CA ASP A 151 -3.42 -14.11 5.81
C ASP A 151 -3.88 -13.27 4.60
N ARG A 152 -5.15 -13.40 4.22
CA ARG A 152 -5.73 -12.59 3.13
C ARG A 152 -5.69 -11.09 3.45
N TRP A 153 -6.07 -10.69 4.66
CA TRP A 153 -5.93 -9.31 5.13
C TRP A 153 -4.48 -8.86 5.17
N ALA A 154 -3.57 -9.69 5.66
CA ALA A 154 -2.14 -9.38 5.68
C ALA A 154 -1.60 -9.13 4.27
N PHE A 155 -1.95 -9.98 3.29
CA PHE A 155 -1.56 -9.78 1.89
C PHE A 155 -2.15 -8.50 1.29
N ALA A 156 -3.43 -8.21 1.55
CA ALA A 156 -4.06 -6.99 1.07
C ALA A 156 -3.44 -5.73 1.69
N LEU A 157 -3.20 -5.71 3.00
CA LEU A 157 -2.53 -4.59 3.68
C LEU A 157 -1.11 -4.36 3.16
N ARG A 158 -0.35 -5.45 2.95
CA ARG A 158 0.97 -5.37 2.30
C ARG A 158 0.88 -4.89 0.86
N GLY A 159 -0.19 -5.25 0.14
CA GLY A 159 -0.50 -4.76 -1.20
C GLY A 159 -0.85 -3.26 -1.22
N TYR A 160 -1.56 -2.77 -0.20
CA TYR A 160 -1.87 -1.35 -0.04
C TYR A 160 -0.59 -0.53 0.15
N ASN A 161 0.29 -0.96 1.05
CA ASN A 161 1.56 -0.27 1.35
C ASN A 161 2.59 -0.39 0.22
N GLY A 162 2.72 -1.57 -0.41
CA GLY A 162 3.87 -1.89 -1.25
C GLY A 162 3.55 -2.47 -2.63
N GLY A 163 2.27 -2.53 -3.02
CA GLY A 163 1.80 -3.03 -4.30
C GLY A 163 1.60 -4.55 -4.35
N LEU A 164 0.42 -4.99 -4.80
CA LEU A 164 0.02 -6.40 -4.80
C LEU A 164 0.84 -7.29 -5.76
N GLY A 165 1.36 -6.74 -6.86
CA GLY A 165 2.18 -7.48 -7.82
C GLY A 165 3.47 -8.07 -7.21
N TYR A 166 4.05 -7.36 -6.24
CA TYR A 166 5.17 -7.89 -5.47
C TYR A 166 4.74 -9.05 -4.57
N ILE A 167 3.57 -8.93 -3.92
CA ILE A 167 3.03 -10.00 -3.05
C ILE A 167 2.79 -11.27 -3.85
N HIS A 168 2.22 -11.17 -5.05
CA HIS A 168 2.06 -12.33 -5.95
C HIS A 168 3.41 -12.97 -6.33
N THR A 169 4.46 -12.17 -6.51
CA THR A 169 5.80 -12.68 -6.82
C THR A 169 6.43 -13.37 -5.62
N GLU A 170 6.25 -12.82 -4.43
CA GLU A 170 6.70 -13.43 -3.17
C GLU A 170 5.95 -14.73 -2.88
N GLN A 171 4.63 -14.78 -3.13
CA GLN A 171 3.84 -16.01 -2.99
C GLN A 171 4.37 -17.14 -3.86
N LYS A 172 4.75 -16.85 -5.11
CA LYS A 172 5.34 -17.85 -6.01
C LYS A 172 6.68 -18.42 -5.53
N ARG A 173 7.37 -17.73 -4.62
CA ARG A 173 8.68 -18.14 -4.08
C ARG A 173 8.57 -18.82 -2.72
N ALA A 174 7.44 -18.65 -2.03
CA ALA A 174 7.26 -19.15 -0.68
C ALA A 174 6.96 -20.65 -0.69
N GLU A 175 7.50 -21.37 0.30
CA GLU A 175 7.16 -22.77 0.54
C GLU A 175 5.67 -22.93 0.87
N ARG A 176 5.11 -21.97 1.61
CA ARG A 176 3.68 -21.89 1.93
C ARG A 176 3.08 -20.61 1.34
N PRO A 177 2.61 -20.63 0.07
CA PRO A 177 2.16 -19.43 -0.63
C PRO A 177 0.91 -18.75 -0.03
N GLY A 178 0.14 -19.47 0.80
CA GLY A 178 -1.02 -18.92 1.51
C GLY A 178 -0.71 -18.38 2.91
N ASN A 179 0.47 -18.64 3.46
CA ASN A 179 0.85 -18.18 4.80
C ASN A 179 1.62 -16.87 4.73
N ALA A 180 1.14 -15.83 5.41
CA ALA A 180 1.69 -14.48 5.29
C ALA A 180 3.14 -14.37 5.77
N GLU A 181 3.54 -15.13 6.78
CA GLU A 181 4.90 -15.14 7.32
C GLU A 181 5.89 -15.81 6.35
N SER A 182 5.53 -16.97 5.81
CA SER A 182 6.32 -17.68 4.79
C SER A 182 6.51 -16.83 3.51
N VAL A 183 5.51 -16.04 3.14
CA VAL A 183 5.60 -15.12 2.00
C VAL A 183 6.42 -13.87 2.33
N ALA A 184 6.27 -13.33 3.54
CA ALA A 184 7.00 -12.13 3.98
C ALA A 184 8.52 -12.29 3.86
N VAL A 185 9.06 -13.47 4.20
CA VAL A 185 10.50 -13.74 4.12
C VAL A 185 11.05 -13.70 2.68
N GLN A 186 10.19 -13.84 1.65
CA GLN A 186 10.57 -13.83 0.23
C GLN A 186 10.72 -12.43 -0.39
N CYS A 187 10.53 -11.37 0.40
CA CYS A 187 10.63 -10.00 -0.08
C CYS A 187 11.97 -9.70 -0.78
N TYR A 188 11.89 -9.12 -1.97
CA TYR A 188 13.04 -8.85 -2.86
C TYR A 188 13.20 -7.37 -3.21
N ARG A 189 12.63 -6.48 -2.38
CA ARG A 189 12.79 -5.03 -2.48
C ARG A 189 14.03 -4.59 -1.70
N SER A 190 14.23 -3.28 -1.55
CA SER A 190 15.23 -2.77 -0.62
C SER A 190 15.00 -3.28 0.81
N ALA A 191 16.07 -3.43 1.59
CA ALA A 191 15.95 -3.88 2.98
C ALA A 191 15.00 -2.99 3.82
N ALA A 192 15.00 -1.68 3.57
CA ALA A 192 14.07 -0.74 4.21
C ALA A 192 12.61 -1.00 3.79
N ALA A 193 12.34 -1.11 2.48
CA ALA A 193 10.99 -1.39 1.99
C ALA A 193 10.48 -2.76 2.42
N CYS A 194 11.35 -3.77 2.50
CA CYS A 194 10.97 -5.07 3.04
C CYS A 194 10.61 -4.98 4.53
N ARG A 195 11.40 -4.28 5.36
CA ARG A 195 11.06 -4.07 6.77
C ARG A 195 9.72 -3.35 6.92
N GLU A 196 9.54 -2.24 6.22
CA GLU A 196 8.30 -1.47 6.28
C GLU A 196 7.08 -2.30 5.87
N ASN A 197 7.18 -2.99 4.73
CA ASN A 197 6.07 -3.79 4.21
C ASN A 197 5.74 -4.98 5.10
N ARG A 198 6.74 -5.63 5.72
CA ARG A 198 6.52 -6.74 6.67
C ARG A 198 5.87 -6.28 7.97
N GLU A 199 6.29 -5.14 8.50
CA GLU A 199 5.76 -4.58 9.74
C GLU A 199 4.34 -4.01 9.58
N TYR A 200 3.95 -3.60 8.36
CA TYR A 200 2.68 -2.94 8.11
C TYR A 200 1.44 -3.70 8.63
N PRO A 201 1.20 -4.98 8.28
CA PRO A 201 0.08 -5.73 8.84
C PRO A 201 0.21 -5.99 10.36
N ILE A 202 1.44 -6.15 10.88
CA ILE A 202 1.68 -6.34 12.31
C ILE A 202 1.25 -5.10 13.10
N ARG A 203 1.65 -3.91 12.64
CA ARG A 203 1.25 -2.64 13.28
C ARG A 203 -0.26 -2.46 13.27
N ILE A 204 -0.90 -2.73 12.14
CA ILE A 204 -2.35 -2.53 12.00
C ILE A 204 -3.12 -3.57 12.82
N MET A 205 -2.91 -4.85 12.57
CA MET A 205 -3.77 -5.91 13.11
C MET A 205 -3.43 -6.31 14.54
N GLN A 206 -2.14 -6.27 14.92
CA GLN A 206 -1.71 -6.75 16.23
C GLN A 206 -1.48 -5.60 17.24
N ARG A 207 -1.10 -4.40 16.78
CA ARG A 207 -0.79 -3.28 17.68
C ARG A 207 -1.93 -2.26 17.79
N ILE A 208 -2.54 -1.85 16.67
CA ILE A 208 -3.51 -0.74 16.64
C ILE A 208 -4.97 -1.22 16.70
N GLU A 209 -5.33 -2.23 15.91
CA GLU A 209 -6.70 -2.78 15.83
C GLU A 209 -7.31 -3.17 17.19
N PRO A 210 -6.56 -3.77 18.14
CA PRO A 210 -7.13 -4.11 19.45
C PRO A 210 -7.78 -2.91 20.17
N ALA A 211 -7.17 -1.72 20.11
CA ALA A 211 -7.72 -0.52 20.73
C ALA A 211 -9.05 -0.09 20.07
N TYR A 212 -9.15 -0.21 18.74
CA TYR A 212 -10.40 0.09 18.02
C TYR A 212 -11.51 -0.92 18.30
N ILE A 213 -11.17 -2.20 18.46
CA ILE A 213 -12.13 -3.23 18.89
C ILE A 213 -12.64 -2.91 20.30
N GLN A 214 -11.75 -2.61 21.25
CA GLN A 214 -12.11 -2.23 22.62
C GLN A 214 -12.98 -0.95 22.66
N ALA A 215 -12.71 0.01 21.77
CA ALA A 215 -13.53 1.22 21.60
C ALA A 215 -14.85 0.98 20.84
N GLY A 216 -15.20 -0.28 20.56
CA GLY A 216 -16.50 -0.68 20.01
C GLY A 216 -16.67 -0.36 18.54
N TRP A 217 -15.60 -0.22 17.75
CA TRP A 217 -15.72 0.02 16.30
C TRP A 217 -16.21 -1.21 15.52
N GLY A 218 -16.21 -2.39 16.13
CA GLY A 218 -16.65 -3.65 15.52
C GLY A 218 -15.53 -4.33 14.74
N GLY A 219 -15.58 -5.66 14.68
CA GLY A 219 -14.53 -6.52 14.11
C GLY A 219 -14.02 -7.56 15.11
N SER A 220 -13.08 -8.38 14.66
CA SER A 220 -12.51 -9.49 15.40
C SER A 220 -11.01 -9.59 15.17
N LEU A 221 -10.25 -9.85 16.23
CA LEU A 221 -8.81 -10.03 16.14
C LEU A 221 -8.43 -11.21 15.26
N CYS A 222 -7.35 -11.03 14.51
CA CYS A 222 -6.62 -12.14 13.95
C CYS A 222 -5.87 -12.87 15.06
N LYS A 223 -6.15 -14.16 15.20
CA LYS A 223 -5.54 -15.05 16.18
C LYS A 223 -4.41 -15.84 15.54
#